data_AF-A0AAV7QV26-F1
#
_entry.id   AF-A0AAV7QV26-F1
#
_cell.length_a   1.000
_cell.length_b   1.000
_cell.length_c   1.000
_cell.angle_alpha   90.00
_cell.angle_beta   90.00
_cell.angle_gamma   90.00
#
_symmetry.space_group_name_H-M   'P 1'
#
loop_
_entity.id
_entity.type
_entity.pdbx_description
1 polymer ?
#
loop_
_entity_poly.entity_id
_entity_poly.type
_entity_poly.pdbx_seq_one_letter_code
_entity_poly.pdbx_strand_id
1 'polypeptide(L)'
;MRIPLSGGRSEHKGSSSRCCCSAFTDGEELQPGTPQENTMEHYMNPVSASQRHYRQTTGRGDQDPESATEEPLKAVLLVAIHGTRTALKSKIETVALEVNLLRTDLCKVFDRVRVAEGTIGKLQAEVAGLCKQMAEVPSRSGTLQVRVEDTEVRSHSNNVRLLGFQEQAEKGATEQFVEQWIQDTLKPSYL
;
A
#
# COMPACT_ATOMS: atom_id res chain seq x y z
N MET A 1 -42.05 27.27 -16.76
CA MET A 1 -40.94 26.45 -16.22
C MET A 1 -39.91 26.26 -17.32
N ARG A 2 -38.74 26.89 -17.20
CA ARG A 2 -37.62 26.76 -18.13
C ARG A 2 -36.46 26.10 -17.39
N ILE A 3 -35.95 25.01 -17.93
CA ILE A 3 -34.78 24.28 -17.44
C ILE A 3 -33.57 24.79 -18.22
N PRO A 4 -32.56 25.40 -17.59
CA PRO A 4 -31.29 25.63 -18.25
C PRO A 4 -30.36 24.44 -18.04
N LEU A 5 -29.96 23.82 -19.16
CA LEU A 5 -28.81 22.91 -19.24
C LEU A 5 -27.54 23.76 -19.38
N SER A 6 -26.64 23.68 -18.41
CA SER A 6 -25.24 24.10 -18.52
C SER A 6 -24.40 22.88 -18.15
N GLY A 7 -23.55 22.32 -19.00
CA GLY A 7 -22.60 23.01 -19.87
C GLY A 7 -21.22 22.68 -19.31
N GLY A 8 -20.64 21.58 -19.79
CA GLY A 8 -19.38 21.04 -19.29
C GLY A 8 -18.17 21.92 -19.57
N ARG A 9 -17.19 21.85 -18.68
CA ARG A 9 -15.83 22.32 -18.93
C ARG A 9 -14.84 21.37 -18.25
N SER A 10 -14.23 20.52 -19.07
CA SER A 10 -13.05 19.73 -18.73
C SER A 10 -11.82 20.63 -18.92
N GLU A 11 -11.14 20.96 -17.83
CA GLU A 11 -9.80 21.55 -17.88
C GLU A 11 -8.77 20.47 -17.54
N HIS A 12 -8.18 19.88 -18.58
CA HIS A 12 -6.88 19.23 -18.51
C HIS A 12 -5.80 20.31 -18.41
N LYS A 13 -5.07 20.37 -17.29
CA LYS A 13 -3.80 21.10 -17.21
C LYS A 13 -2.72 20.26 -16.51
N GLY A 14 -1.69 19.96 -17.29
CA GLY A 14 -0.30 20.11 -16.85
C GLY A 14 0.29 19.00 -15.99
N SER A 15 0.78 17.95 -16.65
CA SER A 15 1.84 17.10 -16.11
C SER A 15 3.11 17.95 -15.98
N SER A 16 3.46 18.33 -14.75
CA SER A 16 4.72 19.01 -14.42
C SER A 16 5.59 18.06 -13.61
N SER A 17 6.49 17.35 -14.29
CA SER A 17 7.57 16.60 -13.68
C SER A 17 8.52 17.55 -12.96
N ARG A 18 8.43 17.62 -11.63
CA ARG A 18 9.52 18.14 -10.79
C ARG A 18 10.03 17.00 -9.92
N CYS A 19 11.22 16.55 -10.25
CA CYS A 19 12.03 15.67 -9.43
C CYS A 19 12.82 16.52 -8.43
N CYS A 20 13.05 15.93 -7.27
CA CYS A 20 14.09 16.24 -6.28
C CYS A 20 13.83 17.34 -5.23
N CYS A 21 13.68 16.83 -3.99
CA CYS A 21 14.34 17.31 -2.77
C CYS A 21 13.91 18.66 -2.19
N SER A 22 13.01 18.62 -1.20
CA SER A 22 13.11 19.50 -0.03
C SER A 22 12.21 19.05 1.12
N ALA A 23 12.85 18.87 2.27
CA ALA A 23 12.37 19.08 3.64
C ALA A 23 11.10 18.35 4.10
N PHE A 24 11.34 17.19 4.74
CA PHE A 24 10.44 16.61 5.73
C PHE A 24 10.74 17.29 7.07
N THR A 25 9.86 18.16 7.55
CA THR A 25 9.83 18.59 8.95
C THR A 25 8.39 18.50 9.45
N ASP A 26 8.28 18.19 10.73
CA ASP A 26 7.07 17.95 11.54
C ASP A 26 6.61 16.49 11.46
N GLY A 27 6.82 15.65 12.47
CA GLY A 27 6.86 15.93 13.91
C GLY A 27 5.73 15.15 14.56
N GLU A 28 5.76 13.82 14.41
CA GLU A 28 4.84 12.92 15.10
C GLU A 28 5.62 11.99 16.03
N GLU A 29 5.22 12.08 17.29
CA GLU A 29 5.84 11.54 18.48
C GLU A 29 5.63 10.01 18.54
N LEU A 30 6.64 9.25 18.11
CA LEU A 30 6.68 7.80 18.24
C LEU A 30 7.39 7.40 19.55
N GLN A 31 6.65 6.67 20.38
CA GLN A 31 7.07 6.12 21.65
C GLN A 31 8.35 5.25 21.55
N PRO A 32 9.18 5.18 22.60
CA PRO A 32 10.45 4.46 22.57
C PRO A 32 10.23 2.94 22.63
N GLY A 33 10.30 2.29 21.46
CA GLY A 33 10.52 0.85 21.36
C GLY A 33 11.95 0.51 21.76
N THR A 34 12.09 -0.37 22.75
CA THR A 34 13.35 -0.89 23.28
C THR A 34 14.29 -1.43 22.19
N PRO A 35 15.61 -1.15 22.22
CA PRO A 35 16.54 -1.75 21.29
C PRO A 35 16.81 -3.20 21.70
N GLN A 36 16.40 -4.14 20.84
CA GLN A 36 16.83 -5.52 20.94
C GLN A 36 18.22 -5.60 20.27
N GLU A 37 19.26 -5.65 21.10
CA GLU A 37 20.63 -5.96 20.68
C GLU A 37 20.62 -7.31 19.93
N ASN A 38 20.76 -7.24 18.61
CA ASN A 38 21.03 -8.38 17.77
C ASN A 38 22.39 -8.13 17.09
N THR A 39 23.46 -8.33 17.85
CA THR A 39 24.83 -8.39 17.36
C THR A 39 25.03 -9.70 16.61
N MET A 40 24.64 -9.69 15.33
CA MET A 40 25.01 -10.72 14.36
C MET A 40 26.41 -10.40 13.81
N GLU A 41 27.42 -10.46 14.67
CA GLU A 41 28.83 -10.45 14.26
C GLU A 41 29.30 -11.90 14.05
N HIS A 42 29.11 -12.43 12.84
CA HIS A 42 29.86 -13.59 12.39
C HIS A 42 30.07 -13.59 10.88
N TYR A 43 31.30 -13.96 10.50
CA TYR A 43 31.86 -14.19 9.16
C TYR A 43 32.58 -13.02 8.48
N MET A 44 33.79 -12.72 8.96
CA MET A 44 34.95 -12.65 8.06
C MET A 44 36.11 -13.43 8.67
N ASN A 45 36.36 -14.60 8.09
CA ASN A 45 37.47 -15.50 8.38
C ASN A 45 38.62 -15.12 7.41
N PRO A 46 39.71 -14.46 7.84
CA PRO A 46 40.85 -14.27 6.97
C PRO A 46 41.61 -15.59 6.86
N VAL A 47 41.47 -16.21 5.69
CA VAL A 47 42.29 -17.33 5.23
C VAL A 47 43.77 -17.06 5.50
N SER A 48 44.31 -17.91 6.36
CA SER A 48 45.70 -18.23 6.64
C SER A 48 46.74 -17.56 5.73
N ALA A 49 47.38 -16.51 6.24
CA ALA A 49 48.70 -16.10 5.78
C ALA A 49 49.69 -17.23 6.15
N SER A 50 49.93 -18.14 5.19
CA SER A 50 51.02 -19.11 5.25
C SER A 50 52.34 -18.33 5.14
N GLN A 51 52.80 -17.83 6.27
CA GLN A 51 54.11 -17.22 6.46
C GLN A 51 55.17 -18.32 6.41
N ARG A 52 55.49 -18.79 5.20
CA ARG A 52 56.66 -19.64 4.99
C ARG A 52 57.90 -18.77 5.17
N HIS A 53 58.53 -18.89 6.33
CA HIS A 53 59.91 -18.52 6.54
C HIS A 53 60.79 -19.20 5.48
N TYR A 54 61.23 -18.46 4.48
CA TYR A 54 62.39 -18.85 3.68
C TYR A 54 63.63 -18.63 4.55
N ARG A 55 64.19 -19.75 4.99
CA ARG A 55 65.46 -19.87 5.70
C ARG A 55 66.57 -19.38 4.74
N GLN A 56 67.08 -18.17 4.95
CA GLN A 56 68.33 -17.74 4.32
C GLN A 56 69.49 -18.49 4.97
N THR A 57 70.00 -19.52 4.31
CA THR A 57 71.35 -20.02 4.56
C THR A 57 72.30 -19.32 3.60
N THR A 58 73.00 -18.30 4.09
CA THR A 58 74.17 -17.74 3.41
C THR A 58 75.32 -18.73 3.51
N GLY A 59 75.37 -19.66 2.54
CA GLY A 59 76.52 -20.51 2.26
C GLY A 59 77.32 -19.88 1.12
N ARG A 60 78.37 -19.15 1.48
CA ARG A 60 79.39 -18.62 0.58
C ARG A 60 80.25 -19.80 0.10
N GLY A 61 80.22 -20.08 -1.20
CA GLY A 61 81.07 -21.05 -1.86
C GLY A 61 81.15 -20.72 -3.33
N ASP A 62 82.27 -20.12 -3.72
CA ASP A 62 82.65 -19.85 -5.10
C ASP A 62 82.62 -21.12 -5.94
N GLN A 63 81.93 -21.08 -7.09
CA GLN A 63 82.33 -21.66 -8.38
C GLN A 63 81.19 -21.46 -9.39
N ASP A 64 81.44 -20.59 -10.38
CA ASP A 64 80.76 -20.67 -11.68
C ASP A 64 80.99 -22.07 -12.27
N PRO A 65 79.95 -22.67 -12.86
CA PRO A 65 80.00 -22.75 -14.31
C PRO A 65 78.66 -22.41 -14.98
N GLU A 66 78.77 -21.60 -16.01
CA GLU A 66 78.25 -21.97 -17.33
C GLU A 66 76.72 -21.98 -17.51
N SER A 67 76.28 -20.78 -17.84
CA SER A 67 75.08 -20.42 -18.59
C SER A 67 74.74 -21.38 -19.75
N ALA A 68 73.78 -22.29 -19.54
CA ALA A 68 73.12 -22.97 -20.66
C ALA A 68 71.66 -23.44 -20.42
N THR A 69 71.09 -23.30 -19.23
CA THR A 69 69.75 -23.87 -18.91
C THR A 69 68.75 -22.93 -18.24
N GLU A 70 69.07 -21.65 -18.01
CA GLU A 70 68.14 -20.69 -17.37
C GLU A 70 67.08 -20.10 -18.31
N GLU A 71 67.42 -19.94 -19.60
CA GLU A 71 66.52 -19.44 -20.65
C GLU A 71 65.18 -20.20 -20.75
N PRO A 72 65.15 -21.55 -20.79
CA PRO A 72 63.88 -22.28 -20.91
C PRO A 72 62.99 -22.15 -19.66
N LEU A 73 63.55 -22.07 -18.45
CA LEU A 73 62.75 -21.94 -17.22
C LEU A 73 62.10 -20.55 -17.12
N LYS A 74 62.83 -19.50 -17.52
CA LYS A 74 62.31 -18.13 -17.59
C LYS A 74 61.17 -18.02 -18.60
N ALA A 75 61.29 -18.67 -19.76
CA ALA A 75 60.23 -18.71 -20.77
C ALA A 75 58.96 -19.41 -20.24
N VAL A 76 59.10 -20.56 -19.57
CA VAL A 76 57.99 -21.28 -18.94
C VAL A 76 57.30 -20.43 -17.87
N LEU A 77 58.07 -19.74 -17.03
CA LEU A 77 57.51 -18.87 -15.99
C LEU A 77 56.73 -17.69 -16.59
N LEU A 78 57.25 -17.05 -17.64
CA LEU A 78 56.55 -15.96 -18.32
C LEU A 78 55.24 -16.42 -18.97
N VAL A 79 55.22 -17.63 -19.56
CA VAL A 79 54.00 -18.22 -20.11
C VAL A 79 52.98 -18.49 -19.00
N ALA A 80 53.41 -19.02 -17.85
CA ALA A 80 52.53 -19.25 -16.70
C ALA A 80 51.97 -17.94 -16.11
N ILE A 81 52.81 -16.90 -15.98
CA ILE A 81 52.38 -15.56 -15.54
C ILE A 81 51.39 -14.96 -16.54
N HIS A 82 51.66 -15.09 -17.84
CA HIS A 82 50.75 -14.60 -18.87
C HIS A 82 49.40 -15.34 -18.82
N GLY A 83 49.41 -16.67 -18.71
CA GLY A 83 48.20 -17.49 -18.61
C GLY A 83 47.37 -17.20 -17.35
N THR A 84 48.02 -17.00 -16.20
CA THR A 84 47.32 -16.62 -14.97
C THR A 84 46.75 -15.20 -15.05
N ARG A 85 47.49 -14.26 -15.65
CA ARG A 85 47.01 -12.89 -15.90
C ARG A 85 45.80 -12.87 -16.82
N THR A 86 45.82 -13.60 -17.93
CA THR A 86 44.68 -13.66 -18.88
C THR A 86 43.47 -14.32 -18.26
N ALA A 87 43.66 -15.43 -17.52
CA ALA A 87 42.58 -16.09 -16.79
C ALA A 87 41.96 -15.18 -15.72
N LEU A 88 42.79 -14.46 -14.95
CA LEU A 88 42.31 -13.51 -13.95
C LEU A 88 41.54 -12.35 -14.61
N LYS A 89 42.07 -11.81 -15.72
CA LYS A 89 41.42 -10.75 -16.47
C LYS A 89 40.02 -11.18 -16.94
N SER A 90 39.91 -12.37 -17.52
CA SER A 90 38.61 -12.92 -17.95
C SER A 90 37.64 -13.09 -16.79
N LYS A 91 38.08 -13.58 -15.64
CA LYS A 91 37.23 -13.68 -14.43
C LYS A 91 36.75 -12.31 -13.94
N ILE A 92 37.63 -11.30 -13.95
CA ILE A 92 37.26 -9.93 -13.57
C ILE A 92 36.21 -9.36 -14.56
N GLU A 93 36.38 -9.60 -15.86
CA GLU A 93 35.40 -9.19 -16.87
C GLU A 93 34.04 -9.86 -16.66
N THR A 94 34.00 -11.16 -16.35
CA THR A 94 32.76 -11.88 -16.00
C THR A 94 32.09 -11.28 -14.76
N VAL A 95 32.84 -11.08 -13.67
CA VAL A 95 32.29 -10.49 -12.44
C VAL A 95 31.77 -9.08 -12.70
N ALA A 96 32.46 -8.27 -13.50
CA ALA A 96 32.00 -6.93 -13.86
C ALA A 96 30.67 -6.97 -14.64
N LEU A 97 30.49 -7.94 -15.54
CA LEU A 97 29.22 -8.14 -16.25
C LEU A 97 28.10 -8.56 -15.30
N GLU A 98 28.35 -9.52 -14.41
CA GLU A 98 27.37 -9.98 -13.42
C GLU A 98 26.94 -8.86 -12.48
N VAL A 99 27.88 -8.04 -12.00
CA VAL A 99 27.57 -6.87 -11.16
C VAL A 99 26.70 -5.85 -11.90
N ASN A 100 26.95 -5.62 -13.20
CA ASN A 100 26.12 -4.72 -14.00
C ASN A 100 24.70 -5.28 -14.23
N LEU A 101 24.56 -6.59 -14.42
CA LEU A 101 23.27 -7.26 -14.51
C LEU A 101 22.50 -7.14 -13.18
N LEU A 102 23.16 -7.45 -12.06
CA LEU A 102 22.58 -7.31 -10.72
C LEU A 102 22.13 -5.87 -10.45
N ARG A 103 22.94 -4.87 -10.81
CA ARG A 103 22.56 -3.46 -10.69
C ARG A 103 21.30 -3.14 -11.49
N THR A 104 21.22 -3.64 -12.72
CA THR A 104 20.06 -3.43 -13.59
C THR A 104 18.81 -4.06 -12.99
N ASP A 105 18.91 -5.28 -12.44
CA ASP A 105 17.78 -5.96 -11.84
C ASP A 105 17.35 -5.31 -10.51
N LEU A 106 18.30 -4.82 -9.71
CA LEU A 106 17.98 -4.01 -8.53
C LEU A 106 17.20 -2.75 -8.89
N CYS A 107 17.60 -2.03 -9.94
CA CYS A 107 16.84 -0.88 -10.43
C CYS A 107 15.38 -1.26 -10.80
N LYS A 108 15.19 -2.37 -11.52
CA LYS A 108 13.83 -2.85 -11.84
C LYS A 108 13.02 -3.20 -10.59
N VAL A 109 13.65 -3.79 -9.57
CA VAL A 109 12.99 -4.11 -8.30
C VAL A 109 12.57 -2.81 -7.60
N PHE A 110 13.44 -1.82 -7.51
CA PHE A 110 13.09 -0.51 -6.93
C PHE A 110 11.93 0.16 -7.64
N ASP A 111 11.92 0.15 -8.98
CA ASP A 111 10.82 0.71 -9.76
C ASP A 111 9.49 -0.01 -9.48
N ARG A 112 9.52 -1.35 -9.41
CA ARG A 112 8.34 -2.16 -9.08
C ARG A 112 7.84 -1.87 -7.65
N VAL A 113 8.75 -1.75 -6.69
CA VAL A 113 8.41 -1.41 -5.30
C VAL A 113 7.76 -0.03 -5.24
N ARG A 114 8.36 0.97 -5.88
CA ARG A 114 7.80 2.33 -5.94
C ARG A 114 6.39 2.36 -6.55
N VAL A 115 6.16 1.60 -7.62
CA VAL A 115 4.82 1.47 -8.23
C VAL A 115 3.84 0.79 -7.27
N ALA A 116 4.27 -0.27 -6.59
CA ALA A 116 3.45 -0.98 -5.62
C ALA A 116 3.07 -0.08 -4.44
N GLU A 117 4.02 0.64 -3.85
CA GLU A 117 3.79 1.61 -2.77
C GLU A 117 2.80 2.70 -3.20
N GLY A 118 2.98 3.27 -4.40
CA GLY A 118 2.05 4.25 -4.94
C GLY A 118 0.64 3.70 -5.16
N THR A 119 0.52 2.43 -5.54
CA THR A 119 -0.78 1.75 -5.69
C THR A 119 -1.43 1.50 -4.33
N ILE A 120 -0.65 1.05 -3.34
CA ILE A 120 -1.11 0.86 -1.96
C ILE A 120 -1.63 2.18 -1.40
N GLY A 121 -0.91 3.29 -1.57
CA GLY A 121 -1.34 4.60 -1.10
C GLY A 121 -2.68 5.06 -1.71
N LYS A 122 -2.89 4.81 -3.00
CA LYS A 122 -4.18 5.09 -3.67
C LYS A 122 -5.32 4.24 -3.10
N LEU A 123 -5.08 2.93 -2.95
CA LEU A 123 -6.08 2.01 -2.39
C LEU A 123 -6.44 2.38 -0.95
N GLN A 124 -5.46 2.79 -0.14
CA GLN A 124 -5.71 3.26 1.22
C GLN A 124 -6.60 4.50 1.24
N ALA A 125 -6.34 5.47 0.34
CA ALA A 125 -7.18 6.67 0.22
C ALA A 125 -8.61 6.33 -0.23
N GLU A 126 -8.77 5.42 -1.19
CA GLU A 126 -10.08 4.96 -1.66
C GLU A 126 -10.86 4.24 -0.55
N VAL A 127 -10.21 3.32 0.17
CA VAL A 127 -10.82 2.61 1.30
C VAL A 127 -11.23 3.58 2.40
N ALA A 128 -10.39 4.55 2.76
CA ALA A 128 -10.75 5.59 3.73
C ALA A 128 -11.98 6.39 3.28
N GLY A 129 -12.06 6.75 2.00
CA GLY A 129 -13.21 7.42 1.41
C GLY A 129 -14.49 6.58 1.48
N LEU A 130 -14.41 5.29 1.13
CA LEU A 130 -15.52 4.35 1.22
C LEU A 130 -16.00 4.16 2.66
N CYS A 131 -15.08 4.00 3.61
CA CYS A 131 -15.43 3.90 5.03
C CYS A 131 -16.20 5.13 5.52
N LYS A 132 -15.79 6.34 5.10
CA LYS A 132 -16.51 7.58 5.43
C LYS A 132 -17.92 7.57 4.84
N GLN A 133 -18.07 7.24 3.55
CA GLN A 133 -19.38 7.16 2.91
C GLN A 133 -20.28 6.11 3.57
N MET A 134 -19.71 4.96 3.92
CA MET A 134 -20.42 3.89 4.62
C MET A 134 -20.89 4.32 6.01
N ALA A 135 -20.11 5.14 6.73
CA ALA A 135 -20.52 5.70 8.02
C ALA A 135 -21.65 6.76 7.88
N GLU A 136 -21.72 7.48 6.76
CA GLU A 136 -22.77 8.47 6.50
C GLU A 136 -24.13 7.82 6.18
N VAL A 137 -24.15 6.62 5.60
CA VAL A 137 -25.39 5.95 5.18
C VAL A 137 -26.33 5.64 6.36
N PRO A 138 -25.89 5.00 7.47
CA PRO A 138 -26.74 4.76 8.64
C PRO A 138 -27.31 6.04 9.24
N SER A 139 -26.51 7.11 9.31
CA SER A 139 -26.96 8.41 9.83
C SER A 139 -28.08 9.01 8.97
N ARG A 140 -27.92 8.98 7.64
CA ARG A 140 -28.94 9.45 6.70
C ARG A 140 -30.19 8.57 6.74
N SER A 141 -30.01 7.26 6.82
CA SER A 141 -31.12 6.30 6.94
C SER A 141 -31.91 6.52 8.23
N GLY A 142 -31.25 6.68 9.38
CA GLY A 142 -31.90 6.95 10.66
C GLY A 142 -32.66 8.27 10.65
N THR A 143 -32.07 9.32 10.07
CA THR A 143 -32.75 10.62 9.92
C THR A 143 -34.00 10.50 9.03
N LEU A 144 -33.91 9.75 7.93
CA LEU A 144 -35.07 9.51 7.06
C LEU A 144 -36.15 8.68 7.78
N GLN A 145 -35.76 7.66 8.53
CA GLN A 145 -36.69 6.82 9.29
C GLN A 145 -37.48 7.65 10.31
N VAL A 146 -36.81 8.50 11.11
CA VAL A 146 -37.48 9.39 12.07
C VAL A 146 -38.45 10.34 11.37
N ARG A 147 -38.07 10.87 10.21
CA ARG A 147 -38.95 11.76 9.43
C ARG A 147 -40.17 11.04 8.88
N VAL A 148 -40.01 9.80 8.42
CA VAL A 148 -41.14 8.97 7.95
C VAL A 148 -42.09 8.69 9.10
N GLU A 149 -41.57 8.28 10.25
CA GLU A 149 -42.37 8.01 11.44
C GLU A 149 -43.15 9.25 11.92
N ASP A 150 -42.51 10.43 11.98
CA ASP A 150 -43.19 11.69 12.31
C ASP A 150 -44.32 12.00 11.31
N THR A 151 -44.07 11.82 10.01
CA THR A 151 -45.10 12.06 8.99
C THR A 151 -46.26 11.08 9.08
N GLU A 152 -46.01 9.80 9.39
CA GLU A 152 -47.05 8.81 9.58
C GLU A 152 -47.90 9.14 10.81
N VAL A 153 -47.26 9.46 11.94
CA VAL A 153 -47.96 9.85 13.18
C VAL A 153 -48.84 11.06 12.93
N ARG A 154 -48.33 12.11 12.29
CA ARG A 154 -49.10 13.33 11.96
C ARG A 154 -50.21 13.07 10.93
N SER A 155 -50.00 12.15 10.00
CA SER A 155 -51.03 11.76 9.04
C SER A 155 -52.14 10.95 9.70
N HIS A 156 -51.83 10.17 10.74
CA HIS A 156 -52.79 9.34 11.46
C HIS A 156 -53.45 10.04 12.66
N SER A 157 -52.86 11.13 13.19
CA SER A 157 -53.36 11.80 14.39
C SER A 157 -54.77 12.39 14.23
N ASN A 158 -55.18 12.68 12.98
CA ASN A 158 -56.52 13.20 12.68
C ASN A 158 -57.49 12.10 12.22
N ASN A 159 -57.03 10.86 12.12
CA ASN A 159 -57.82 9.74 11.62
C ASN A 159 -58.35 8.91 12.79
N VAL A 160 -59.68 8.83 12.93
CA VAL A 160 -60.32 7.94 13.89
C VAL A 160 -60.60 6.60 13.20
N ARG A 161 -60.13 5.50 13.79
CA ARG A 161 -60.43 4.15 13.29
C ARG A 161 -61.65 3.58 14.01
N LEU A 162 -62.70 3.34 13.24
CA LEU A 162 -63.92 2.67 13.69
C LEU A 162 -63.73 1.15 13.51
N LEU A 163 -63.70 0.40 14.62
CA LEU A 163 -63.51 -1.06 14.63
C LEU A 163 -64.76 -1.77 15.17
N GLY A 164 -65.04 -2.97 14.69
CA GLY A 164 -66.13 -3.82 15.21
C GLY A 164 -67.47 -3.71 14.48
N PHE A 165 -67.54 -2.96 13.38
CA PHE A 165 -68.71 -2.94 12.51
C PHE A 165 -68.73 -4.15 11.57
N GLN A 166 -69.92 -4.67 11.26
CA GLN A 166 -70.06 -5.70 10.23
C GLN A 166 -69.80 -5.12 8.84
N GLU A 167 -69.20 -5.91 7.95
CA GLU A 167 -69.00 -5.51 6.55
C GLU A 167 -70.35 -5.11 5.92
N GLN A 168 -70.36 -3.98 5.21
CA GLN A 168 -71.54 -3.39 4.55
C GLN A 168 -72.67 -2.87 5.46
N ALA A 169 -72.44 -2.70 6.77
CA ALA A 169 -73.43 -2.06 7.66
C ALA A 169 -73.90 -0.67 7.16
N GLU A 170 -73.02 0.01 6.43
CA GLU A 170 -73.19 1.36 5.88
C GLU A 170 -74.13 1.41 4.66
N LYS A 171 -74.38 0.27 4.00
CA LYS A 171 -75.23 0.14 2.79
C LYS A 171 -74.92 1.18 1.68
N GLY A 172 -73.66 1.61 1.59
CA GLY A 172 -73.20 2.61 0.60
C GLY A 172 -73.37 4.08 1.02
N ALA A 173 -73.83 4.36 2.23
CA ALA A 173 -74.00 5.71 2.78
C ALA A 173 -73.17 5.91 4.06
N THR A 174 -71.83 5.88 3.92
CA THR A 174 -70.85 5.99 5.02
C THR A 174 -71.05 7.23 5.89
N GLU A 175 -71.30 8.39 5.29
CA GLU A 175 -71.45 9.66 6.04
C GLU A 175 -72.66 9.62 6.99
N GLN A 176 -73.81 9.17 6.49
CA GLN A 176 -75.05 9.06 7.28
C GLN A 176 -74.91 8.04 8.40
N PHE A 177 -74.22 6.93 8.11
CA PHE A 177 -73.93 5.89 9.09
C PHE A 177 -73.08 6.43 10.25
N VAL A 178 -71.97 7.12 9.94
CA VAL A 178 -71.07 7.70 10.94
C VAL A 178 -71.79 8.78 11.76
N GLU A 179 -72.59 9.63 11.11
CA GLU A 179 -73.37 10.68 11.79
C GLU A 179 -74.36 10.08 12.79
N GLN A 180 -75.11 9.06 12.38
CA GLN A 180 -76.07 8.38 13.26
C GLN A 180 -75.36 7.66 14.42
N TRP A 181 -74.25 6.97 14.14
CA TRP A 181 -73.45 6.32 15.18
C TRP A 181 -72.90 7.32 16.21
N ILE A 182 -72.41 8.48 15.76
CA ILE A 182 -71.97 9.57 16.65
C ILE A 182 -73.14 10.03 17.52
N GLN A 183 -74.32 10.24 16.95
CA GLN A 183 -75.50 10.66 17.71
C GLN A 183 -75.93 9.63 18.74
N ASP A 184 -75.88 8.34 18.41
CA ASP A 184 -76.29 7.27 19.31
C ASP A 184 -75.27 7.01 20.43
N THR A 185 -73.98 7.22 20.16
CA THR A 185 -72.89 6.89 21.10
C THR A 185 -72.48 8.07 21.98
N LEU A 186 -72.43 9.29 21.41
CA LEU A 186 -71.88 10.46 22.09
C LEU A 186 -72.93 11.39 22.68
N LYS A 187 -74.22 11.23 22.39
CA LYS A 187 -75.25 11.99 23.12
C LYS A 187 -75.21 11.53 24.59
N PRO A 188 -74.83 12.41 25.54
CA PRO A 188 -74.93 12.06 26.95
C PRO A 188 -76.39 11.78 27.25
N SER A 189 -76.65 10.59 27.79
CA SER A 189 -77.88 10.28 28.50
C SER A 189 -77.93 11.20 29.73
N TYR A 190 -78.33 12.46 29.55
CA TYR A 190 -78.68 13.33 30.67
C TYR A 190 -80.00 12.80 31.26
N LEU A 191 -79.87 11.80 32.12
CA LEU A 191 -80.86 11.35 33.11
C LEU A 191 -80.12 10.97 34.39
#